data_AF-A0A419NEI1-F1
#
_entry.id   AF-A0A419NEI1-F1
#
_cell.length_a   1.000
_cell.length_b   1.000
_cell.length_c   1.000
_cell.angle_alpha   90.00
_cell.angle_beta   90.00
_cell.angle_gamma   90.00
#
_symmetry.space_group_name_H-M   'P 1'
#
loop_
_entity.id
_entity.type
_entity.pdbx_description
1 polymer ?
#
loop_
_entity_poly.entity_id
_entity_poly.type
_entity_poly.pdbx_seq_one_letter_code
_entity_poly.pdbx_strand_id
1 'polypeptide(L)'
;MADNANEFLDYVRRLDIDQPALCILLGLPRSTLNKWINGTVTQIPQVAVTAIRMLWFMRESDEKLFEKWAIVQDFGVTADYAANDKAQLFLQTIKREPSSPIKKILTK
;
A
#
# COMPACT_ATOMS: atom_id res chain seq x y z
N MET A 1 -17.89 -19.48 -6.08
CA MET A 1 -17.06 -18.71 -5.14
C MET A 1 -16.08 -17.92 -5.97
N ALA A 2 -15.99 -16.60 -5.80
CA ALA A 2 -14.95 -15.82 -6.45
C ALA A 2 -13.59 -16.33 -5.98
N ASP A 3 -12.67 -16.55 -6.92
CA ASP A 3 -11.32 -16.98 -6.58
C ASP A 3 -10.51 -15.77 -6.11
N ASN A 4 -10.61 -15.50 -4.81
CA ASN A 4 -9.95 -14.39 -4.14
C ASN A 4 -8.43 -14.37 -4.39
N ALA A 5 -7.81 -15.54 -4.57
CA ALA A 5 -6.39 -15.63 -4.88
C ALA A 5 -6.09 -15.05 -6.26
N ASN A 6 -6.84 -15.50 -7.27
CA ASN A 6 -6.68 -14.99 -8.63
C ASN A 6 -7.01 -13.49 -8.73
N GLU A 7 -8.08 -13.03 -8.07
CA GLU A 7 -8.43 -11.61 -8.05
C GLU A 7 -7.33 -10.77 -7.39
N PHE A 8 -6.84 -11.18 -6.22
CA PHE A 8 -5.75 -10.48 -5.53
C PHE A 8 -4.50 -10.38 -6.42
N LEU A 9 -4.08 -11.50 -7.02
CA LEU A 9 -2.90 -11.56 -7.87
C LEU A 9 -3.04 -10.71 -9.14
N ASP A 10 -4.24 -10.60 -9.71
CA ASP A 10 -4.50 -9.71 -10.85
C ASP A 10 -4.22 -8.25 -10.49
N TYR A 11 -4.75 -7.77 -9.36
CA TYR A 11 -4.49 -6.38 -8.91
C TYR A 11 -3.03 -6.15 -8.50
N VAL A 12 -2.36 -7.14 -7.91
CA VAL A 12 -0.91 -7.04 -7.63
C VAL A 12 -0.12 -6.81 -8.92
N ARG A 13 -0.44 -7.54 -9.99
CA ARG A 13 0.20 -7.39 -11.30
C ARG A 13 -0.11 -6.03 -11.94
N ARG A 14 -1.37 -5.57 -11.86
CA ARG A 14 -1.78 -4.26 -12.39
C ARG A 14 -1.07 -3.11 -11.69
N LEU A 15 -0.88 -3.22 -10.38
CA LEU A 15 -0.18 -2.21 -9.59
C LEU A 15 1.31 -2.13 -9.97
N ASP A 16 1.96 -3.23 -10.32
CA ASP A 16 3.39 -3.23 -10.67
C ASP A 16 4.25 -2.52 -9.59
N ILE A 17 4.01 -2.88 -8.33
CA ILE A 17 4.71 -2.35 -7.16
C ILE A 17 5.60 -3.44 -6.58
N ASP A 18 6.84 -3.08 -6.25
CA ASP A 18 7.78 -3.95 -5.56
C ASP A 18 7.18 -4.48 -4.24
N GLN A 19 7.33 -5.78 -4.01
CA GLN A 19 6.76 -6.48 -2.86
C GLN A 19 7.05 -5.80 -1.49
N PRO A 20 8.26 -5.28 -1.18
CA PRO A 20 8.50 -4.58 0.07
C PRO A 20 7.63 -3.34 0.26
N ALA A 21 7.41 -2.55 -0.80
CA ALA A 21 6.54 -1.39 -0.73
C ALA A 21 5.07 -1.80 -0.62
N LEU A 22 4.68 -2.85 -1.33
CA LEU A 22 3.32 -3.38 -1.23
C LEU A 22 2.99 -3.91 0.18
N CYS A 23 3.97 -4.48 0.89
CA CYS A 23 3.82 -4.86 2.30
C CYS A 23 3.47 -3.65 3.17
N ILE A 24 4.18 -2.54 2.97
CA ILE A 24 3.95 -1.28 3.69
C ILE A 24 2.56 -0.74 3.35
N LEU A 25 2.25 -0.58 2.05
CA LEU A 25 0.99 0.01 1.58
C LEU A 25 -0.27 -0.75 2.02
N LEU A 26 -0.17 -2.06 2.21
CA LEU A 26 -1.27 -2.91 2.67
C LEU A 26 -1.23 -3.18 4.18
N GLY A 27 -0.20 -2.72 4.90
CA GLY A 27 0.00 -3.03 6.32
C GLY A 27 0.17 -4.52 6.60
N LEU A 28 0.77 -5.28 5.68
CA LEU A 28 0.89 -6.74 5.76
C LEU A 28 2.30 -7.18 6.16
N PRO A 29 2.42 -8.24 6.98
CA PRO A 29 3.71 -8.89 7.19
C PRO A 29 4.28 -9.43 5.87
N ARG A 30 5.59 -9.23 5.65
CA ARG A 30 6.29 -9.72 4.44
C ARG A 30 6.08 -11.21 4.20
N SER A 31 6.10 -12.02 5.26
CA SER A 31 5.89 -13.47 5.18
C SER A 31 4.50 -13.83 4.67
N THR A 32 3.47 -13.09 5.08
CA THR A 32 2.08 -13.27 4.63
C THR A 32 1.95 -12.95 3.15
N LEU A 33 2.39 -11.76 2.73
CA LEU A 33 2.31 -11.35 1.33
C LEU A 33 3.11 -12.28 0.42
N ASN A 34 4.28 -12.75 0.86
CA ASN A 34 5.09 -13.71 0.09
C ASN A 34 4.38 -15.05 -0.12
N LYS A 35 3.70 -15.57 0.91
CA LYS A 35 2.94 -16.81 0.80
C LYS A 35 1.76 -16.68 -0.17
N TRP A 36 1.11 -15.52 -0.21
CA TRP A 36 0.02 -15.24 -1.13
C TRP A 36 0.51 -15.09 -2.57
N ILE A 37 1.56 -14.31 -2.82
CA ILE A 37 2.12 -14.09 -4.16
C ILE A 37 2.63 -15.40 -4.77
N ASN A 38 3.31 -16.24 -3.98
CA ASN A 38 3.87 -17.51 -4.47
C ASN A 38 2.85 -18.65 -4.49
N GLY A 39 1.58 -18.41 -4.14
CA GLY A 39 0.53 -19.43 -4.11
C GLY A 39 0.69 -20.51 -3.02
N THR A 40 1.61 -20.31 -2.05
CA THR A 40 1.77 -21.22 -0.91
C THR A 40 0.54 -21.22 -0.01
N VAL A 41 -0.16 -20.08 0.08
CA VAL A 41 -1.45 -19.94 0.76
C VAL A 41 -2.42 -19.30 -0.23
N THR A 42 -3.41 -20.08 -0.66
CA THR A 42 -4.46 -19.64 -1.61
C THR A 42 -5.71 -19.10 -0.92
N GLN A 43 -5.83 -19.31 0.39
CA GLN A 43 -6.92 -18.76 1.19
C GLN A 43 -6.61 -17.28 1.51
N ILE A 44 -6.87 -16.41 0.54
CA ILE A 44 -6.73 -14.96 0.72
C ILE A 44 -8.03 -14.39 1.29
N PRO A 45 -7.98 -13.70 2.45
CA PRO A 45 -9.16 -13.07 3.04
C PRO A 45 -9.76 -12.03 2.09
N GLN A 46 -11.09 -11.93 2.04
CA GLN A 46 -11.80 -10.95 1.20
C GLN A 46 -11.33 -9.51 1.48
N VAL A 47 -11.01 -9.20 2.74
CA VAL A 47 -10.52 -7.87 3.14
C VAL A 47 -9.20 -7.51 2.45
N ALA A 48 -8.32 -8.48 2.22
CA ALA A 48 -7.07 -8.25 1.49
C ALA A 48 -7.33 -7.97 0.00
N VAL A 49 -8.31 -8.66 -0.59
CA VAL A 49 -8.79 -8.38 -1.96
C VAL A 49 -9.38 -6.97 -2.07
N THR A 50 -10.18 -6.56 -1.09
CA THR A 50 -10.72 -5.20 -1.05
C THR A 50 -9.61 -4.15 -0.88
N ALA A 51 -8.62 -4.41 -0.02
CA ALA A 51 -7.51 -3.48 0.20
C ALA A 51 -6.66 -3.27 -1.06
N ILE A 52 -6.28 -4.33 -1.78
CA ILE A 52 -5.52 -4.21 -3.03
C ILE A 52 -6.34 -3.50 -4.12
N ARG A 53 -7.65 -3.74 -4.18
CA ARG A 53 -8.58 -3.04 -5.08
C ARG A 53 -8.66 -1.55 -4.80
N MET A 54 -8.77 -1.17 -3.52
CA MET A 54 -8.79 0.23 -3.11
C MET A 54 -7.46 0.90 -3.42
N LEU A 55 -6.33 0.21 -3.21
CA LEU A 55 -5.01 0.74 -3.54
C LEU A 55 -4.85 0.98 -5.04
N TRP A 56 -5.30 0.04 -5.87
CA TRP A 56 -5.31 0.21 -7.33
C TRP A 56 -6.22 1.36 -7.75
N PHE A 57 -7.45 1.41 -7.24
CA PHE A 57 -8.39 2.50 -7.53
C PHE A 57 -7.79 3.86 -7.19
N MET A 58 -7.23 4.00 -5.98
CA MET A 58 -6.62 5.24 -5.51
C MET A 58 -5.49 5.70 -6.43
N ARG A 59 -4.59 4.78 -6.81
CA ARG A 59 -3.47 5.09 -7.71
C ARG A 59 -3.94 5.57 -9.08
N GLU A 60 -4.97 4.95 -9.64
CA GLU A 60 -5.50 5.31 -10.97
C GLU A 60 -6.36 6.58 -10.93
N SER A 61 -7.02 6.87 -9.80
CA SER A 61 -7.97 7.99 -9.70
C SER A 61 -7.34 9.29 -9.21
N ASP A 62 -6.43 9.22 -8.23
CA ASP A 62 -5.85 10.39 -7.58
C ASP A 62 -4.47 10.07 -7.02
N GLU A 63 -3.44 10.40 -7.81
CA GLU A 63 -2.04 10.18 -7.46
C GLU A 63 -1.66 10.85 -6.13
N LYS A 64 -2.17 12.05 -5.85
CA LYS A 64 -1.86 12.76 -4.59
C LYS A 64 -2.46 12.04 -3.39
N LEU A 65 -3.65 11.45 -3.54
CA LEU A 65 -4.25 10.63 -2.49
C LEU A 65 -3.41 9.37 -2.25
N PHE A 66 -2.91 8.75 -3.31
CA PHE A 66 -1.99 7.62 -3.22
C PHE A 66 -0.69 7.97 -2.49
N GLU A 67 -0.06 9.10 -2.82
CA GLU A 67 1.14 9.59 -2.13
C GLU A 67 0.88 9.79 -0.62
N LYS A 68 -0.24 10.45 -0.28
CA LYS A 68 -0.64 10.65 1.12
C LYS A 68 -0.82 9.31 1.84
N TRP A 69 -1.49 8.34 1.20
CA TRP A 69 -1.67 7.01 1.77
C TRP A 69 -0.33 6.29 1.99
N ALA A 70 0.59 6.39 1.04
CA ALA A 70 1.91 5.80 1.16
C ALA A 70 2.69 6.36 2.36
N ILE A 71 2.65 7.68 2.56
CA ILE A 71 3.26 8.36 3.73
C ILE A 71 2.62 7.88 5.04
N VAL A 72 1.29 7.75 5.05
CA VAL A 72 0.54 7.31 6.23
C VAL A 72 0.95 5.92 6.69
N GLN A 73 1.00 4.99 5.73
CA GLN A 73 1.39 3.62 5.98
C GLN A 73 2.86 3.50 6.37
N ASP A 74 3.75 4.22 5.68
CA ASP A 74 5.20 4.16 5.92
C ASP A 74 5.59 4.67 7.31
N PHE A 75 4.99 5.78 7.75
CA PHE A 75 5.26 6.34 9.08
C PHE A 75 4.37 5.79 10.19
N GLY A 76 3.40 4.94 9.87
CA GLY A 76 2.44 4.40 10.83
C GLY A 76 1.61 5.48 11.53
N VAL A 77 1.31 6.58 10.83
CA VAL A 77 0.49 7.67 11.37
C VAL A 77 -1.00 7.36 11.16
N THR A 78 -1.87 7.94 11.98
CA THR A 78 -3.32 7.70 11.86
C THR A 78 -3.92 8.41 10.65
N ALA A 79 -5.09 7.97 10.20
CA ALA A 79 -5.82 8.65 9.12
C ALA A 79 -6.18 10.10 9.47
N ASP A 80 -6.43 10.40 10.75
CA ASP A 80 -6.67 11.78 11.23
C ASP A 80 -5.46 12.68 11.01
N TYR A 81 -4.26 12.11 11.07
CA TYR A 81 -3.02 12.80 10.76
C TYR A 81 -2.91 13.09 9.26
N ALA A 82 -3.31 12.13 8.42
CA ALA A 82 -3.31 12.27 6.96
C ALA A 82 -4.21 13.39 6.45
N ALA A 83 -5.35 13.57 7.11
CA ALA A 83 -6.38 14.56 6.77
C ALA A 83 -6.05 15.97 7.28
N ASN A 84 -4.98 16.14 8.07
CA ASN A 84 -4.58 17.42 8.64
C ASN A 84 -3.33 17.98 7.95
N ASP A 85 -3.52 19.04 7.16
CA ASP A 85 -2.43 19.66 6.38
C ASP A 85 -1.28 20.19 7.26
N LYS A 86 -1.55 20.59 8.50
CA LYS A 86 -0.49 21.03 9.44
C LYS A 86 0.34 19.87 9.96
N ALA A 87 -0.29 18.72 10.13
CA ALA A 87 0.37 17.48 10.54
C ALA A 87 1.26 16.95 9.41
N GLN A 88 0.78 16.99 8.17
CA GLN A 88 1.59 16.72 6.97
C GLN A 88 2.84 17.62 6.89
N LEU A 89 2.67 18.94 7.14
CA LEU A 89 3.79 19.89 7.20
C LEU A 89 4.79 19.55 8.32
N PHE A 90 4.30 19.08 9.47
CA PHE A 90 5.16 18.68 10.57
C PHE A 90 6.05 17.48 10.20
N LEU A 91 5.52 16.45 9.53
CA LEU A 91 6.33 15.32 9.04
C LEU A 91 7.46 15.76 8.10
N GLN A 92 7.16 16.72 7.20
CA GLN A 92 8.18 17.31 6.33
C GLN A 92 9.24 18.08 7.16
N THR A 93 8.83 18.70 8.26
CA THR A 93 9.71 19.48 9.16
C THR A 93 10.65 18.60 10.00
N ILE A 94 10.20 17.41 10.43
CA ILE A 94 11.07 16.45 11.14
C ILE A 94 12.05 15.69 10.23
N LYS A 95 12.13 16.05 8.93
CA LYS A 95 13.04 15.45 7.93
C LYS A 95 13.03 13.91 7.93
N ARG A 96 11.91 13.29 8.30
CA ARG A 96 11.75 11.85 8.10
C ARG A 96 11.50 11.62 6.62
N GLU A 97 12.55 11.17 5.93
CA GLU A 97 12.39 10.74 4.55
C GLU A 97 11.57 9.44 4.51
N PRO A 98 10.72 9.24 3.49
CA PRO A 98 10.08 7.96 3.25
C PRO A 98 11.12 6.86 3.15
N SER A 99 10.76 5.66 3.59
CA SER A 99 11.60 4.48 3.45
C SER A 99 11.95 4.24 1.98
N SER A 100 13.12 3.65 1.72
CA SER A 100 13.61 3.44 0.34
C SER A 100 12.59 2.77 -0.60
N PRO A 101 11.82 1.74 -0.19
CA PRO A 101 10.78 1.15 -1.04
C PRO A 101 9.68 2.13 -1.45
N ILE A 102 9.25 3.00 -0.54
CA ILE A 102 8.19 3.98 -0.80
C ILE A 102 8.74 5.14 -1.63
N LYS A 103 9.94 5.64 -1.29
CA LYS A 103 10.60 6.73 -2.02
C LYS A 103 10.70 6.44 -3.53
N LYS A 104 11.05 5.20 -3.92
CA LYS A 104 11.14 4.79 -5.33
C LYS A 104 9.83 4.92 -6.11
N ILE A 105 8.70 4.82 -5.44
CA ILE A 105 7.37 4.89 -6.07
C ILE A 105 6.90 6.34 -6.15
N LEU A 106 7.26 7.17 -5.16
CA LEU A 106 6.88 8.58 -5.10
C LEU A 106 7.74 9.50 -5.99
N THR A 107 8.94 9.09 -6.39
CA THR A 107 9.86 9.92 -7.20
C THR A 107 9.81 9.59 -8.70
N LYS A 108 8.69 9.08 -9.21
CA LYS A 108 8.53 8.81 -10.65
C LYS A 108 8.31 10.10 -11.45
#